data_AF-A0A4P6ZVA6-F1
#
_entry.id   AF-A0A4P6ZVA6-F1
#
_cell.length_a   1.000
_cell.length_b   1.000
_cell.length_c   1.000
_cell.angle_alpha   90.00
_cell.angle_beta   90.00
_cell.angle_gamma   90.00
#
_symmetry.space_group_name_H-M   'P 1'
#
loop_
_entity.id
_entity.type
_entity.pdbx_description
1 polymer ?
#
loop_
_entity_poly.entity_id
_entity_poly.type
_entity_poly.pdbx_seq_one_letter_code
_entity_poly.pdbx_strand_id
1 'polypeptide(L)'
;MVRFALMVISLIGVITVNALANILPLNNQTTGEISNRLPVLFTPAGYVFSIWSVIYLMLIFWVVGMWKKRTQNDAAYAKRSTLFIISSILNMAWIYLWHYESFLLTVVVMIALLVTLIILYGTYKATDNLVASRLPISIYLGWISVATIANISYVLTFYQWSGWGLSNPLWAVIMMTIGTALALHIRYHHFDIAYVLVFIWAFIGIAVRNGLEELLVSTAAFFLSAVMLSGILFIKKRPTARS
;
A
#
# COMPACT_ATOMS: atom_id res chain seq x y z
N MET A 1 8.31 -27.09 8.51
CA MET A 1 8.73 -26.14 9.57
C MET A 1 9.62 -25.01 9.03
N VAL A 2 10.63 -25.31 8.18
CA VAL A 2 11.52 -24.31 7.55
C VAL A 2 10.81 -23.09 6.97
N ARG A 3 9.78 -23.29 6.13
CA ARG A 3 9.01 -22.18 5.52
C ARG A 3 8.39 -21.22 6.53
N PHE A 4 7.90 -21.74 7.65
CA PHE A 4 7.32 -20.89 8.68
C PHE A 4 8.40 -20.06 9.38
N ALA A 5 9.54 -20.68 9.73
CA ALA A 5 10.66 -19.95 10.29
C ALA A 5 11.13 -18.83 9.35
N LEU A 6 11.21 -19.10 8.04
CA LEU A 6 11.53 -18.07 7.05
C LEU A 6 10.48 -16.94 7.02
N MET A 7 9.18 -17.23 7.07
CA MET A 7 8.15 -16.19 7.16
C MET A 7 8.31 -15.33 8.42
N VAL A 8 8.59 -15.95 9.57
CA VAL A 8 8.79 -15.24 10.83
C VAL A 8 10.03 -14.35 10.76
N ILE A 9 11.15 -14.88 10.26
CA ILE A 9 12.40 -14.11 10.06
C ILE A 9 12.14 -12.94 9.10
N SER A 10 11.45 -13.17 7.98
CA SER A 10 11.10 -12.12 7.03
C SER A 10 10.20 -11.04 7.65
N LEU A 11 9.20 -11.42 8.45
CA LEU A 11 8.32 -10.49 9.14
C LEU A 11 9.09 -9.64 10.16
N ILE A 12 9.94 -10.27 10.98
CA ILE A 12 10.80 -9.56 11.92
C ILE A 12 11.73 -8.61 11.17
N GLY A 13 12.33 -9.06 10.06
CA GLY A 13 13.20 -8.22 9.22
C GLY A 13 12.49 -6.97 8.72
N VAL A 14 11.28 -7.11 8.16
CA VAL A 14 10.47 -5.98 7.67
C VAL A 14 10.17 -4.99 8.79
N ILE A 15 9.68 -5.48 9.94
CA ILE A 15 9.34 -4.62 11.09
C ILE A 15 10.59 -3.87 11.56
N THR A 16 11.71 -4.58 11.72
CA THR A 16 12.97 -3.99 12.17
C THR A 16 13.48 -2.93 11.20
N VAL A 17 13.57 -3.23 9.90
CA VAL A 17 14.09 -2.28 8.90
C VAL A 17 13.23 -1.02 8.82
N ASN A 18 11.90 -1.15 8.84
CA ASN A 18 11.01 0.01 8.81
C ASN A 18 11.02 0.78 10.14
N ALA A 19 11.17 0.11 11.28
CA ALA A 19 11.33 0.79 12.57
C ALA A 19 12.65 1.57 12.62
N LEU A 20 13.75 0.96 12.19
CA LEU A 20 15.06 1.62 12.10
C LEU A 20 15.02 2.84 11.19
N ALA A 21 14.37 2.74 10.02
CA ALA A 21 14.16 3.86 9.10
C ALA A 21 13.45 5.10 9.70
N ASN A 22 12.84 4.99 10.89
CA ASN A 22 12.18 6.10 11.57
C ASN A 22 12.77 6.40 12.97
N ILE A 23 13.35 5.42 13.66
CA ILE A 23 13.90 5.57 15.03
C ILE A 23 15.42 5.84 15.00
N LEU A 24 16.16 5.12 14.15
CA LEU A 24 17.61 5.24 13.98
C LEU A 24 17.88 5.56 12.51
N PRO A 25 17.65 6.83 12.09
CA PRO A 25 17.46 7.19 10.70
C PRO A 25 18.59 6.65 9.83
N LEU A 26 18.22 5.74 8.92
CA LEU A 26 19.14 5.17 7.95
C LEU A 26 19.66 6.31 7.07
N ASN A 27 20.98 6.41 6.91
CA ASN A 27 21.61 7.53 6.20
C ASN A 27 21.27 8.92 6.79
N ASN A 28 21.04 9.01 8.11
CA ASN A 28 20.70 10.25 8.84
C ASN A 28 19.45 10.98 8.33
N GLN A 29 18.53 10.25 7.68
CA GLN A 29 17.24 10.78 7.23
C GLN A 29 16.13 9.79 7.59
N THR A 30 14.93 10.29 7.86
CA THR A 30 13.74 9.45 8.01
C THR A 30 12.99 9.32 6.67
N THR A 31 12.19 8.26 6.53
CA THR A 31 11.36 8.07 5.32
C THR A 31 10.46 9.28 5.04
N GLY A 32 9.88 9.86 6.10
CA GLY A 32 9.00 11.02 6.03
C GLY A 32 9.74 12.31 5.66
N GLU A 33 10.94 12.53 6.20
CA GLU A 33 11.78 13.68 5.83
C GLU A 33 12.09 13.67 4.35
N ILE A 34 12.53 12.52 3.81
CA ILE A 34 12.80 12.39 2.37
C ILE A 34 11.56 12.75 1.56
N SER A 35 10.40 12.19 1.92
CA SER A 35 9.14 12.44 1.23
C SER A 35 8.68 13.90 1.30
N ASN A 36 9.13 14.67 2.29
CA ASN A 36 8.78 16.08 2.48
C ASN A 36 9.79 17.05 1.85
N ARG A 37 10.90 16.57 1.30
CA ARG A 37 11.89 17.41 0.60
C ARG A 37 11.35 18.03 -0.69
N LEU A 38 10.42 17.35 -1.35
CA LEU A 38 9.84 17.81 -2.62
C LEU A 38 8.37 18.21 -2.45
N PRO A 39 7.89 19.24 -3.17
CA PRO A 39 6.52 19.71 -3.12
C PRO A 39 5.58 18.80 -3.92
N VAL A 40 5.50 17.52 -3.54
CA VAL A 40 4.63 16.52 -4.16
C VAL A 40 3.26 16.58 -3.50
N LEU A 41 2.29 17.22 -4.17
CA LEU A 41 0.95 17.47 -3.61
C LEU A 41 0.13 16.18 -3.36
N PHE A 42 0.49 15.06 -4.01
CA PHE A 42 -0.11 13.76 -3.73
C PHE A 42 0.40 13.12 -2.42
N THR A 43 1.50 13.59 -1.85
CA THR A 43 2.02 13.01 -0.61
C THR A 43 1.06 13.34 0.53
N PRO A 44 0.63 12.37 1.36
CA PRO A 44 -0.27 12.65 2.47
C PRO A 44 0.45 13.29 3.68
N ALA A 45 -0.31 13.72 4.68
CA ALA A 45 0.21 14.19 5.96
C ALA A 45 0.98 13.10 6.71
N GLY A 46 1.96 13.50 7.54
CA GLY A 46 2.88 12.57 8.22
C GLY A 46 2.20 11.48 9.07
N TYR A 47 1.06 11.80 9.71
CA TYR A 47 0.33 10.82 10.53
C TYR A 47 -0.23 9.65 9.72
N VAL A 48 -0.38 9.79 8.40
CA VAL A 48 -0.98 8.78 7.51
C VAL A 48 -0.07 7.56 7.40
N PHE A 49 1.24 7.75 7.56
CA PHE A 49 2.23 6.67 7.59
C PHE A 49 2.09 5.76 8.83
N SER A 50 1.30 6.14 9.85
CA SER A 50 0.97 5.26 10.99
C SER A 50 0.20 3.99 10.59
N ILE A 51 -0.34 3.94 9.36
CA ILE A 51 -0.92 2.72 8.78
C ILE A 51 0.08 1.54 8.75
N TRP A 52 1.38 1.81 8.72
CA TRP A 52 2.40 0.75 8.81
C TRP A 52 2.27 -0.06 10.10
N SER A 53 1.98 0.57 11.24
CA SER A 53 1.73 -0.13 12.51
C SER A 53 0.53 -1.07 12.41
N VAL A 54 -0.54 -0.64 11.72
CA VAL A 54 -1.72 -1.49 11.45
C VAL A 54 -1.35 -2.66 10.55
N ILE A 55 -0.58 -2.41 9.49
CA ILE A 55 -0.09 -3.45 8.56
C ILE A 55 0.74 -4.48 9.32
N TYR A 56 1.71 -4.08 10.14
CA TYR A 56 2.55 -5.01 10.90
C TYR A 56 1.73 -5.86 11.85
N LEU A 57 0.79 -5.26 12.59
CA LEU A 57 -0.10 -5.99 13.48
C LEU A 57 -0.94 -7.02 12.70
N MET A 58 -1.50 -6.62 11.57
CA MET A 58 -2.30 -7.51 10.72
C MET A 58 -1.45 -8.64 10.11
N LEU A 59 -0.21 -8.37 9.72
CA LEU A 59 0.72 -9.38 9.20
C LEU A 59 1.16 -10.38 10.28
N ILE A 60 1.31 -9.94 11.54
CA ILE A 60 1.54 -10.86 12.67
C ILE A 60 0.36 -11.85 12.79
N PHE A 61 -0.87 -11.34 12.82
CA PHE A 61 -2.06 -12.20 12.86
C PHE A 61 -2.16 -13.11 11.64
N TRP A 62 -1.77 -12.63 10.47
CA TRP A 62 -1.72 -13.41 9.23
C TRP A 62 -0.75 -14.58 9.32
N VAL A 63 0.50 -14.34 9.75
CA VAL A 63 1.53 -15.39 9.88
C VAL A 63 1.12 -16.44 10.91
N VAL A 64 0.55 -16.02 12.05
CA VAL A 64 0.00 -16.95 13.06
C VAL A 64 -1.18 -17.75 12.50
N GLY A 65 -2.06 -17.12 11.73
CA GLY A 65 -3.17 -17.78 11.04
C GLY A 65 -2.71 -18.84 10.05
N MET A 66 -1.69 -18.52 9.25
CA MET A 66 -1.04 -19.44 8.30
C MET A 66 -0.44 -20.66 9.00
N TRP A 67 0.14 -20.50 10.20
CA TRP A 67 0.63 -21.62 11.00
C TRP A 67 -0.49 -22.57 11.44
N LYS A 68 -1.61 -22.02 11.94
CA LYS A 68 -2.75 -22.81 12.43
C LYS A 68 -3.44 -23.59 11.31
N LYS A 69 -3.51 -23.02 10.10
CA LYS A 69 -4.16 -23.63 8.93
C LYS A 69 -3.24 -24.53 8.10
N ARG A 70 -1.99 -24.76 8.53
CA ARG A 70 -1.04 -25.57 7.78
C ARG A 70 -1.54 -27.02 7.67
N THR A 71 -1.55 -27.56 6.46
CA THR A 71 -1.61 -29.01 6.23
C THR A 71 -0.34 -29.44 5.51
N GLN A 72 0.11 -30.68 5.72
CA GLN A 72 1.47 -31.10 5.36
C GLN A 72 1.77 -31.03 3.85
N ASN A 73 0.76 -30.96 2.98
CA ASN A 73 0.88 -30.91 1.51
C ASN A 73 0.11 -29.74 0.86
N ASP A 74 -0.09 -28.63 1.57
CA ASP A 74 -0.83 -27.50 1.00
C ASP A 74 0.04 -26.66 0.03
N ALA A 75 -0.22 -26.82 -1.27
CA ALA A 75 0.39 -26.01 -2.33
C ALA A 75 0.07 -24.51 -2.17
N ALA A 76 -1.10 -24.16 -1.63
CA ALA A 76 -1.46 -22.76 -1.37
C ALA A 76 -0.62 -22.19 -0.23
N TYR A 77 -0.40 -22.95 0.85
CA TYR A 77 0.51 -22.56 1.93
C TYR A 77 1.92 -22.31 1.40
N ALA A 78 2.47 -23.21 0.58
CA ALA A 78 3.81 -23.07 0.01
C ALA A 78 3.92 -21.82 -0.86
N LYS A 79 2.97 -21.60 -1.78
CA LYS A 79 2.93 -20.43 -2.67
C LYS A 79 2.82 -19.11 -1.88
N ARG A 80 1.88 -19.04 -0.93
CA ARG A 80 1.67 -17.85 -0.08
C ARG A 80 2.89 -17.53 0.77
N SER A 81 3.52 -18.55 1.35
CA SER A 81 4.75 -18.37 2.14
C SER A 81 5.87 -17.77 1.30
N THR A 82 6.11 -18.31 0.10
CA THR A 82 7.15 -17.81 -0.82
C THR A 82 6.87 -16.36 -1.24
N LEU A 83 5.65 -16.05 -1.66
CA LEU A 83 5.27 -14.70 -2.07
C LEU A 83 5.40 -13.69 -0.92
N PHE A 84 5.02 -14.07 0.30
CA PHE A 84 5.19 -13.22 1.48
C PHE A 84 6.67 -12.93 1.77
N ILE A 85 7.54 -13.94 1.72
CA ILE A 85 8.98 -13.78 1.89
C ILE A 85 9.57 -12.85 0.83
N ILE A 86 9.21 -13.04 -0.44
CA ILE A 86 9.64 -12.16 -1.54
C ILE A 86 9.15 -10.72 -1.29
N SER A 87 7.89 -10.53 -0.92
CA SER A 87 7.35 -9.19 -0.61
C SER A 87 8.08 -8.53 0.55
N SER A 88 8.54 -9.31 1.52
CA SER A 88 9.30 -8.81 2.67
C SER A 88 10.69 -8.33 2.26
N ILE A 89 11.38 -9.10 1.41
CA ILE A 89 12.70 -8.73 0.85
C ILE A 89 12.57 -7.46 0.01
N LEU A 90 11.58 -7.39 -0.88
CA LEU A 90 11.33 -6.22 -1.72
C LEU A 90 10.99 -4.97 -0.89
N ASN A 91 10.21 -5.12 0.19
CA ASN A 91 9.91 -4.02 1.11
C ASN A 91 11.18 -3.47 1.79
N MET A 92 12.01 -4.35 2.34
CA MET A 92 13.28 -3.94 2.94
C MET A 92 14.20 -3.27 1.91
N ALA A 93 14.31 -3.86 0.71
CA ALA A 93 15.10 -3.28 -0.38
C ALA A 93 14.60 -1.88 -0.79
N TRP A 94 13.28 -1.68 -0.84
CA TRP A 94 12.70 -0.36 -1.11
C TRP A 94 13.12 0.66 -0.04
N ILE A 95 13.03 0.31 1.25
CA ILE A 95 13.47 1.20 2.34
C ILE A 95 14.94 1.58 2.16
N TYR A 96 15.83 0.62 1.94
CA TYR A 96 17.25 0.91 1.72
C TYR A 96 17.45 1.85 0.52
N LEU A 97 16.90 1.51 -0.65
CA LEU A 97 17.05 2.35 -1.85
C LEU A 97 16.49 3.77 -1.66
N TRP A 98 15.41 3.92 -0.89
CA TRP A 98 14.81 5.21 -0.58
C TRP A 98 15.73 6.08 0.27
N HIS A 99 16.37 5.51 1.30
CA HIS A 99 17.27 6.25 2.20
C HIS A 99 18.63 6.56 1.55
N TYR A 100 19.07 5.75 0.59
CA TYR A 100 20.25 6.03 -0.25
C TYR A 100 19.89 6.80 -1.53
N GLU A 101 18.70 7.41 -1.59
CA GLU A 101 18.28 8.35 -2.65
C GLU A 101 18.33 7.78 -4.07
N SER A 102 18.29 6.46 -4.20
CA SER A 102 18.27 5.74 -5.48
C SER A 102 16.86 5.71 -6.06
N PHE A 103 16.24 6.88 -6.24
CA PHE A 103 14.79 7.01 -6.42
C PHE A 103 14.24 6.24 -7.63
N LEU A 104 14.93 6.23 -8.77
CA LEU A 104 14.46 5.47 -9.94
C LEU A 104 14.40 3.96 -9.66
N LEU A 105 15.38 3.42 -8.93
CA LEU A 105 15.37 2.02 -8.52
C LEU A 105 14.27 1.74 -7.49
N THR A 106 13.90 2.74 -6.66
CA THR A 106 12.78 2.59 -5.72
C THR A 106 11.47 2.31 -6.44
N VAL A 107 11.23 2.93 -7.61
CA VAL A 107 10.04 2.68 -8.43
C VAL A 107 10.05 1.24 -8.96
N VAL A 108 11.18 0.75 -9.46
CA VAL A 108 11.31 -0.62 -9.98
C VAL A 108 11.00 -1.65 -8.88
N VAL A 109 11.60 -1.47 -7.70
CA VAL A 109 11.37 -2.37 -6.55
C VAL A 109 9.94 -2.25 -6.03
N MET A 110 9.35 -1.06 -6.02
CA MET A 110 7.97 -0.84 -5.60
C MET A 110 6.97 -1.51 -6.55
N ILE A 111 7.20 -1.45 -7.87
CA ILE A 111 6.39 -2.17 -8.86
C ILE A 111 6.52 -3.69 -8.65
N ALA A 112 7.74 -4.20 -8.45
CA ALA A 112 7.94 -5.62 -8.15
C ALA A 112 7.23 -6.07 -6.86
N LEU A 113 7.25 -5.23 -5.82
CA LEU A 113 6.53 -5.45 -4.57
C LEU A 113 5.02 -5.47 -4.81
N LEU A 114 4.50 -4.49 -5.53
CA LEU A 114 3.09 -4.38 -5.89
C LEU A 114 2.61 -5.63 -6.65
N VAL A 115 3.34 -6.04 -7.70
CA VAL A 115 3.03 -7.26 -8.46
C VAL A 115 3.05 -8.50 -7.57
N THR A 116 4.04 -8.63 -6.69
CA THR A 116 4.13 -9.76 -5.75
C THR A 116 2.90 -9.82 -4.84
N LEU A 117 2.45 -8.66 -4.32
CA LEU A 117 1.26 -8.57 -3.48
C LEU A 117 -0.03 -8.82 -4.26
N ILE A 118 -0.13 -8.40 -5.52
CA ILE A 118 -1.28 -8.73 -6.40
C ILE A 118 -1.38 -10.24 -6.57
N ILE A 119 -0.26 -10.93 -6.85
CA ILE A 119 -0.24 -12.39 -6.98
C ILE A 119 -0.60 -13.06 -5.66
N LEU A 120 -0.09 -12.56 -4.53
CA LEU A 120 -0.40 -13.09 -3.19
C LEU A 120 -1.88 -12.93 -2.86
N TYR A 121 -2.44 -11.74 -3.11
CA TYR A 121 -3.84 -11.41 -2.93
C TYR A 121 -4.75 -12.33 -3.77
N GLY A 122 -4.38 -12.58 -5.02
CA GLY A 122 -5.08 -13.49 -5.93
C GLY A 122 -5.06 -14.97 -5.52
N THR A 123 -4.28 -15.36 -4.50
CA THR A 123 -4.34 -16.73 -3.95
C THR A 123 -5.54 -16.96 -3.03
N TYR A 124 -6.30 -15.93 -2.69
CA TYR A 124 -7.47 -16.00 -1.81
C TYR A 124 -8.77 -15.89 -2.59
N LYS A 125 -9.82 -16.53 -2.09
CA LYS A 125 -11.18 -16.35 -2.62
C LYS A 125 -11.70 -14.95 -2.29
N ALA A 126 -12.55 -14.41 -3.16
CA ALA A 126 -13.23 -13.13 -2.96
C ALA A 126 -14.04 -13.05 -1.64
N THR A 127 -14.43 -14.19 -1.08
CA THR A 127 -15.21 -14.32 0.16
C THR A 127 -14.36 -14.52 1.41
N ASP A 128 -13.06 -14.81 1.31
CA ASP A 128 -12.18 -15.13 2.47
C ASP A 128 -11.58 -13.88 3.14
N ASN A 129 -12.46 -12.97 3.58
CA ASN A 129 -12.11 -11.66 4.17
C ASN A 129 -11.76 -11.74 5.67
N LEU A 130 -11.29 -12.89 6.14
CA LEU A 130 -10.93 -13.07 7.55
C LEU A 130 -9.59 -12.39 7.87
N VAL A 131 -9.46 -11.93 9.12
CA VAL A 131 -8.21 -11.37 9.69
C VAL A 131 -7.05 -12.36 9.58
N ALA A 132 -7.33 -13.66 9.68
CA ALA A 132 -6.34 -14.73 9.54
C ALA A 132 -6.16 -15.22 8.08
N SER A 133 -6.67 -14.49 7.08
CA SER A 133 -6.67 -14.86 5.66
C SER A 133 -6.37 -13.65 4.74
N ARG A 134 -7.33 -13.18 3.93
CA ARG A 134 -7.07 -12.15 2.91
C ARG A 134 -6.95 -10.74 3.47
N LEU A 135 -7.62 -10.43 4.57
CA LEU A 135 -7.76 -9.06 5.06
C LEU A 135 -6.42 -8.33 5.30
N PRO A 136 -5.41 -8.92 5.97
CA PRO A 136 -4.10 -8.30 6.13
C PRO A 136 -3.40 -8.00 4.80
N ILE A 137 -3.51 -8.93 3.84
CA ILE A 137 -2.91 -8.79 2.51
C ILE A 137 -3.63 -7.70 1.71
N SER A 138 -4.95 -7.56 1.86
CA SER A 138 -5.73 -6.48 1.26
C SER A 138 -5.27 -5.11 1.74
N ILE A 139 -5.15 -4.92 3.06
CA ILE A 139 -4.69 -3.66 3.65
C ILE A 139 -3.27 -3.35 3.16
N TYR A 140 -2.38 -4.36 3.17
CA TYR A 140 -1.00 -4.18 2.72
C TYR A 140 -0.92 -3.82 1.23
N LEU A 141 -1.68 -4.52 0.37
CA LEU A 141 -1.76 -4.22 -1.06
C LEU A 141 -2.34 -2.82 -1.33
N GLY A 142 -3.37 -2.42 -0.60
CA GLY A 142 -3.95 -1.08 -0.67
C GLY A 142 -2.92 0.00 -0.39
N TRP A 143 -2.14 -0.18 0.68
CA TRP A 143 -1.12 0.79 1.06
C TRP A 143 0.03 0.84 0.05
N ILE A 144 0.52 -0.32 -0.40
CA ILE A 144 1.57 -0.36 -1.43
C ILE A 144 1.10 0.25 -2.75
N SER A 145 -0.20 0.16 -3.08
CA SER A 145 -0.75 0.82 -4.27
C SER A 145 -0.66 2.34 -4.14
N VAL A 146 -1.07 2.91 -3.00
CA VAL A 146 -0.92 4.34 -2.70
C VAL A 146 0.56 4.76 -2.69
N ALA A 147 1.41 3.98 -2.03
CA ALA A 147 2.84 4.26 -1.93
C ALA A 147 3.53 4.23 -3.30
N THR A 148 3.11 3.33 -4.20
CA THR A 148 3.59 3.31 -5.59
C THR A 148 3.28 4.62 -6.32
N ILE A 149 2.04 5.10 -6.20
CA ILE A 149 1.62 6.35 -6.86
C ILE A 149 2.41 7.54 -6.28
N ALA A 150 2.58 7.60 -4.96
CA ALA A 150 3.38 8.63 -4.29
C ALA A 150 4.85 8.57 -4.71
N ASN A 151 5.44 7.37 -4.77
CA ASN A 151 6.84 7.16 -5.13
C ASN A 151 7.13 7.54 -6.59
N ILE A 152 6.22 7.21 -7.52
CA ILE A 152 6.29 7.67 -8.92
C ILE A 152 6.16 9.20 -8.98
N SER A 153 5.19 9.78 -8.26
CA SER A 153 5.00 11.24 -8.22
C SER A 153 6.27 11.96 -7.72
N TYR A 154 6.91 11.42 -6.68
CA TYR A 154 8.16 11.93 -6.15
C TYR A 154 9.30 11.88 -7.17
N VAL A 155 9.47 10.75 -7.86
CA VAL A 155 10.49 10.61 -8.90
C VAL A 155 10.28 11.59 -10.05
N LEU A 156 9.03 11.75 -10.50
CA LEU A 156 8.70 12.70 -11.58
C LEU A 156 9.01 14.15 -11.16
N THR A 157 8.70 14.53 -9.91
CA THR A 157 9.05 15.84 -9.37
C THR A 157 10.57 16.00 -9.20
N PHE A 158 11.28 14.97 -8.74
CA PHE A 158 12.73 14.99 -8.54
C PHE A 158 13.49 15.25 -9.85
N TYR A 159 13.08 14.61 -10.95
CA TYR A 159 13.66 14.81 -12.28
C TYR A 159 13.07 16.01 -13.03
N GLN A 160 12.28 16.88 -12.37
CA GLN A 160 11.68 18.08 -12.96
C GLN A 160 10.89 17.78 -14.25
N TRP A 161 10.15 16.67 -14.25
CA TRP A 161 9.34 16.31 -15.41
C TRP A 161 8.29 17.39 -15.68
N SER A 162 8.23 17.86 -16.93
CA SER A 162 7.37 18.98 -17.33
C SER A 162 5.87 18.69 -17.29
N GLY A 163 5.47 17.44 -17.02
CA GLY A 163 4.08 17.08 -16.79
C GLY A 163 3.16 17.37 -17.98
N TRP A 164 3.71 17.38 -19.20
CA TRP A 164 3.02 17.82 -20.43
C TRP A 164 2.45 19.25 -20.35
N GLY A 165 3.04 20.11 -19.52
CA GLY A 165 2.56 21.47 -19.27
C GLY A 165 1.40 21.57 -18.29
N LEU A 166 0.99 20.45 -17.66
CA LEU A 166 -0.04 20.45 -16.63
C LEU A 166 0.52 20.93 -15.28
N SER A 167 -0.31 21.60 -14.48
CA SER A 167 0.09 22.10 -13.16
C SER A 167 0.22 20.96 -12.12
N ASN A 168 1.03 21.18 -11.08
CA ASN A 168 1.18 20.21 -9.97
C ASN A 168 -0.16 19.83 -9.30
N PRO A 169 -1.08 20.76 -9.04
CA PRO A 169 -2.40 20.43 -8.50
C PRO A 169 -3.20 19.50 -9.42
N LEU A 170 -3.17 19.77 -10.74
CA LEU A 170 -3.88 18.94 -11.71
C LEU A 170 -3.29 17.53 -11.77
N TRP A 171 -1.96 17.40 -11.69
CA TRP A 171 -1.29 16.11 -11.58
C TRP A 171 -1.72 15.32 -10.34
N ALA A 172 -1.80 15.97 -9.18
CA ALA A 172 -2.28 15.31 -7.96
C ALA A 172 -3.72 14.82 -8.12
N VAL A 173 -4.61 15.61 -8.75
CA VAL A 173 -5.99 15.21 -9.04
C VAL A 173 -6.05 14.02 -10.01
N ILE A 174 -5.22 14.00 -11.06
CA ILE A 174 -5.13 12.87 -11.98
C ILE A 174 -4.70 11.60 -11.24
N MET A 175 -3.65 11.69 -10.42
CA MET A 175 -3.15 10.55 -9.63
C MET A 175 -4.20 10.04 -8.63
N MET A 176 -4.92 10.94 -7.95
CA MET A 176 -6.04 10.56 -7.08
C MET A 176 -7.21 9.94 -7.86
N THR A 177 -7.48 10.41 -9.07
CA THR A 177 -8.52 9.83 -9.94
C THR A 177 -8.16 8.41 -10.36
N ILE A 178 -6.90 8.18 -10.76
CA ILE A 178 -6.37 6.84 -11.07
C ILE A 178 -6.46 5.93 -9.83
N GLY A 179 -6.05 6.43 -8.67
CA GLY A 179 -6.17 5.70 -7.40
C GLY A 179 -7.61 5.33 -7.05
N THR A 180 -8.56 6.25 -7.26
CA THR A 180 -9.99 6.01 -7.07
C THR A 180 -10.52 4.95 -8.01
N ALA A 181 -10.17 5.02 -9.30
CA ALA A 181 -10.56 4.04 -10.29
C ALA A 181 -10.05 2.64 -9.91
N LEU A 182 -8.79 2.53 -9.44
CA LEU A 182 -8.21 1.29 -8.95
C LEU A 182 -8.95 0.75 -7.71
N ALA A 183 -9.23 1.60 -6.72
CA ALA A 183 -9.96 1.22 -5.51
C ALA A 183 -11.38 0.71 -5.84
N LEU A 184 -12.10 1.41 -6.72
CA LEU A 184 -13.44 1.02 -7.16
C LEU A 184 -13.41 -0.26 -8.02
N HIS A 185 -12.38 -0.45 -8.85
CA HIS A 185 -12.18 -1.69 -9.60
C HIS A 185 -12.03 -2.90 -8.66
N ILE A 186 -11.17 -2.79 -7.64
CA ILE A 186 -11.00 -3.85 -6.64
C ILE A 186 -12.28 -4.06 -5.84
N ARG A 187 -12.99 -2.99 -5.46
CA ARG A 187 -14.30 -3.09 -4.80
C ARG A 187 -15.31 -3.87 -5.63
N TYR A 188 -15.43 -3.53 -6.92
CA TYR A 188 -16.42 -4.11 -7.82
C TYR A 188 -16.14 -5.59 -8.14
N HIS A 189 -14.88 -5.94 -8.43
CA HIS A 189 -14.52 -7.30 -8.84
C HIS A 189 -14.23 -8.25 -7.67
N HIS A 190 -13.77 -7.74 -6.52
CA HIS A 190 -13.24 -8.58 -5.42
C HIS A 190 -13.95 -8.34 -4.07
N PHE A 191 -14.96 -7.47 -4.02
CA PHE A 191 -15.73 -7.16 -2.80
C PHE A 191 -14.90 -6.66 -1.63
N ASP A 192 -13.75 -6.06 -1.90
CA ASP A 192 -12.82 -5.67 -0.86
C ASP A 192 -13.12 -4.27 -0.34
N ILE A 193 -13.59 -4.18 0.91
CA ILE A 193 -13.81 -2.89 1.58
C ILE A 193 -12.50 -2.37 2.16
N ALA A 194 -11.66 -3.26 2.68
CA ALA A 194 -10.44 -2.86 3.38
C ALA A 194 -9.46 -2.16 2.42
N TYR A 195 -9.32 -2.66 1.20
CA TYR A 195 -8.53 -2.01 0.15
C TYR A 195 -8.98 -0.55 -0.08
N VAL A 196 -10.30 -0.32 -0.19
CA VAL A 196 -10.87 1.01 -0.41
C VAL A 196 -10.66 1.92 0.80
N LEU A 197 -10.82 1.40 2.01
CA LEU A 197 -10.59 2.16 3.24
C LEU A 197 -9.15 2.68 3.36
N VAL A 198 -8.16 1.93 2.84
CA VAL A 198 -6.78 2.41 2.79
C VAL A 198 -6.61 3.62 1.86
N PHE A 199 -7.28 3.62 0.70
CA PHE A 199 -7.28 4.78 -0.19
C PHE A 199 -7.98 5.98 0.43
N ILE A 200 -9.13 5.78 1.09
CA ILE A 200 -9.83 6.85 1.81
C ILE A 200 -8.94 7.44 2.92
N TRP A 201 -8.27 6.59 3.71
CA TRP A 201 -7.31 7.02 4.73
C TRP A 201 -6.20 7.90 4.14
N ALA A 202 -5.61 7.48 3.02
CA ALA A 202 -4.58 8.23 2.34
C ALA A 202 -5.11 9.58 1.81
N PHE A 203 -6.28 9.60 1.18
CA PHE A 203 -6.85 10.80 0.55
C PHE A 203 -7.27 11.84 1.59
N ILE A 204 -7.82 11.42 2.72
CA ILE A 204 -8.04 12.33 3.86
C ILE A 204 -6.70 12.94 4.29
N GLY A 205 -5.65 12.14 4.36
CA GLY A 205 -4.28 12.60 4.62
C GLY A 205 -3.75 13.63 3.62
N ILE A 206 -4.04 13.44 2.33
CA ILE A 206 -3.69 14.38 1.26
C ILE A 206 -4.43 15.70 1.46
N ALA A 207 -5.74 15.66 1.74
CA ALA A 207 -6.54 16.85 1.99
C ALA A 207 -6.04 17.63 3.21
N VAL A 208 -5.72 16.93 4.30
CA VAL A 208 -5.21 17.55 5.54
C VAL A 208 -3.85 18.22 5.32
N ARG A 209 -2.96 17.61 4.54
CA ARG A 209 -1.64 18.19 4.24
C ARG A 209 -1.74 19.48 3.42
N ASN A 210 -2.57 19.45 2.39
CA ASN A 210 -2.66 20.53 1.41
C ASN A 210 -3.55 21.70 1.91
N GLY A 211 -4.52 21.41 2.77
CA GLY A 211 -5.31 22.43 3.48
C GLY A 211 -5.97 23.44 2.54
N LEU A 212 -5.96 24.71 2.94
CA LEU A 212 -6.53 25.83 2.19
C LEU A 212 -5.57 26.43 1.15
N GLU A 213 -4.29 26.05 1.17
CA GLU A 213 -3.30 26.55 0.22
C GLU A 213 -3.52 25.95 -1.17
N GLU A 214 -3.93 24.68 -1.22
CA GLU A 214 -4.18 23.95 -2.46
C GLU A 214 -5.62 23.42 -2.50
N LEU A 215 -6.59 24.35 -2.56
CA LEU A 215 -8.02 24.04 -2.51
C LEU A 215 -8.46 23.02 -3.56
N LEU A 216 -7.90 23.05 -4.77
CA LEU A 216 -8.21 22.07 -5.83
C LEU A 216 -7.86 20.65 -5.38
N VAL A 217 -6.67 20.46 -4.78
CA VAL A 217 -6.21 19.14 -4.32
C VAL A 217 -7.04 18.68 -3.13
N SER A 218 -7.25 19.54 -2.14
CA SER A 218 -8.00 19.20 -0.92
C SER A 218 -9.46 18.87 -1.19
N THR A 219 -10.14 19.67 -2.03
CA THR A 219 -11.54 19.41 -2.40
C THR A 219 -11.68 18.14 -3.25
N ALA A 220 -10.78 17.91 -4.21
CA ALA A 220 -10.76 16.68 -4.99
C ALA A 220 -10.53 15.44 -4.10
N ALA A 221 -9.62 15.52 -3.13
CA ALA A 221 -9.34 14.43 -2.21
C ALA A 221 -10.57 14.07 -1.35
N PHE A 222 -11.28 15.06 -0.80
CA PHE A 222 -12.54 14.81 -0.07
C PHE A 222 -13.65 14.27 -0.98
N PHE A 223 -13.82 14.87 -2.17
CA PHE A 223 -14.82 14.42 -3.13
C PHE A 223 -14.59 12.97 -3.55
N LEU A 224 -13.37 12.60 -3.93
CA LEU A 224 -13.02 11.23 -4.33
C LEU A 224 -13.13 10.25 -3.14
N SER A 225 -12.84 10.69 -1.92
CA SER A 225 -13.12 9.90 -0.71
C SER A 225 -14.62 9.63 -0.54
N ALA A 226 -15.48 10.62 -0.75
CA ALA A 226 -16.93 10.46 -0.72
C ALA A 226 -17.45 9.56 -1.84
N VAL A 227 -16.87 9.63 -3.04
CA VAL A 227 -17.14 8.71 -4.15
C VAL A 227 -16.79 7.27 -3.76
N MET A 228 -15.62 7.04 -3.16
CA MET A 228 -15.21 5.71 -2.68
C MET A 228 -16.12 5.19 -1.56
N LEU A 229 -16.51 6.02 -0.61
CA LEU A 229 -17.49 5.68 0.43
C LEU A 229 -18.84 5.29 -0.18
N SER A 230 -19.31 6.05 -1.17
CA SER A 230 -20.53 5.74 -1.92
C SER A 230 -20.38 4.39 -2.65
N GLY A 231 -19.22 4.13 -3.25
CA GLY A 231 -18.88 2.83 -3.85
C GLY A 231 -18.94 1.67 -2.85
N ILE A 232 -18.52 1.87 -1.61
CA ILE A 232 -18.67 0.85 -0.54
C ILE A 232 -20.16 0.57 -0.28
N LEU A 233 -20.99 1.60 -0.17
CA LEU A 233 -22.41 1.49 0.20
C LEU A 233 -23.30 0.94 -0.92
N PHE A 234 -23.09 1.39 -2.16
CA PHE A 234 -24.00 1.14 -3.28
C PHE A 234 -23.54 0.03 -4.22
N ILE A 235 -22.23 -0.29 -4.29
CA ILE A 235 -21.76 -1.45 -5.05
C ILE A 235 -22.05 -2.72 -4.21
N LYS A 236 -23.31 -3.13 -4.22
CA LYS A 236 -23.78 -4.40 -3.65
C LYS A 236 -23.88 -5.42 -4.76
N LYS A 237 -22.93 -6.35 -4.83
CA LYS A 237 -23.17 -7.63 -5.51
C LYS A 237 -23.35 -8.66 -4.41
N ARG A 238 -24.56 -9.21 -4.31
CA ARG A 238 -24.83 -10.39 -3.49
C ARG A 238 -23.88 -11.48 -3.98
N PRO A 239 -23.11 -12.18 -3.13
CA PRO A 239 -22.47 -13.40 -3.56
C PRO A 239 -23.61 -14.32 -4.00
N THR A 240 -23.74 -14.58 -5.29
CA THR A 240 -24.57 -15.68 -5.74
C THR A 240 -23.95 -16.93 -5.13
N ALA A 241 -24.67 -17.56 -4.20
CA ALA A 241 -24.41 -18.92 -3.77
C ALA A 241 -24.60 -19.83 -4.99
N ARG A 242 -23.53 -20.04 -5.76
CA ARG A 242 -23.35 -20.92 -6.93
C ARG A 242 -21.94 -20.59 -7.44
N SER A 243 -20.93 -21.45 -7.47
CA SER A 243 -20.78 -22.90 -7.36
C SER A 243 -19.32 -23.19 -7.04
#